data_AF-Q8H773-F1
#
_entry.id   AF-Q8H773-F1
#
_cell.length_a   1.000
_cell.length_b   1.000
_cell.length_c   1.000
_cell.angle_alpha   90.00
_cell.angle_beta   90.00
_cell.angle_gamma   90.00
#
_symmetry.space_group_name_H-M   'P 1'
#
loop_
_entity.id
_entity.type
_entity.pdbx_description
1 polymer ?
#
loop_
_entity_poly.entity_id
_entity_poly.type
_entity_poly.pdbx_seq_one_letter_code
_entity_poly.pdbx_strand_id
1 'polypeptide(L)'
;DFDKYWRYSMPMLQSAAELSAHSAGADDEMTEYTNSLRNGILEAYSGIFQGFKNSAKTQLLIPFAPHILQFLDSIYMEKDMDEVVMKTAIGVLGDLADTLGSHVGGLIQQSVSSKEFLNECLSSEDHTIKEAAEWAKHAITRAISV
;
A
#
# COMPACT_ATOMS: atom_id res chain seq x y z
N ASP A 1 4.22 11.62 19.47
CA ASP A 1 3.68 12.46 18.40
C ASP A 1 4.51 12.30 17.13
N PHE A 2 4.07 11.45 16.20
CA PHE A 2 4.76 11.21 14.93
C PHE A 2 4.70 12.45 14.00
N ASP A 3 3.83 13.41 14.31
CA ASP A 3 3.63 14.67 13.61
C ASP A 3 4.89 15.50 13.35
N LYS A 4 5.96 15.32 14.15
CA LYS A 4 7.24 16.00 13.94
C LYS A 4 8.12 15.33 12.89
N TYR A 5 7.86 14.07 12.58
CA TYR A 5 8.72 13.21 11.77
C TYR A 5 8.15 12.94 10.38
N TRP A 6 6.83 13.01 10.17
CA TRP A 6 6.22 12.70 8.86
C TRP A 6 6.83 13.49 7.68
N ARG A 7 7.25 14.75 7.91
CA ARG A 7 7.88 15.60 6.88
C ARG A 7 9.22 15.05 6.38
N TYR A 8 9.88 14.22 7.18
CA TYR A 8 11.11 13.54 6.83
C TYR A 8 10.84 12.10 6.41
N SER A 9 9.95 11.41 7.12
CA SER A 9 9.63 9.99 6.87
C SER A 9 8.91 9.77 5.54
N MET A 10 7.94 10.61 5.17
CA MET A 10 7.15 10.39 3.95
C MET A 10 8.00 10.54 2.68
N PRO A 11 8.82 11.61 2.50
CA PRO A 11 9.72 11.68 1.35
C PRO A 11 10.76 10.56 1.32
N MET A 12 11.28 10.17 2.49
CA MET A 12 12.26 9.06 2.58
C MET A 12 11.65 7.73 2.14
N LEU A 13 10.43 7.42 2.58
CA LEU A 13 9.72 6.21 2.15
C LEU A 13 9.38 6.23 0.67
N GLN A 14 9.02 7.40 0.12
CA GLN A 14 8.78 7.54 -1.31
C GLN A 14 10.06 7.25 -2.12
N SER A 15 11.21 7.82 -1.73
CA SER A 15 12.48 7.52 -2.41
C SER A 15 12.88 6.04 -2.28
N ALA A 16 12.63 5.42 -1.13
CA ALA A 16 12.88 3.99 -0.93
C ALA A 16 11.97 3.11 -1.80
N ALA A 17 10.68 3.46 -1.92
CA ALA A 17 9.72 2.79 -2.78
C ALA A 17 10.16 2.86 -4.25
N GLU A 18 10.54 4.05 -4.73
CA GLU A 18 11.08 4.25 -6.07
C GLU A 18 12.32 3.38 -6.30
N LEU A 19 13.28 3.35 -5.37
CA LEU A 19 14.48 2.50 -5.51
C LEU A 19 14.13 1.00 -5.58
N SER A 20 13.19 0.53 -4.76
CA SER A 20 12.76 -0.87 -4.72
C SER A 20 12.02 -1.33 -5.98
N ALA A 21 11.40 -0.40 -6.72
CA ALA A 21 10.77 -0.69 -8.00
C ALA A 21 11.80 -0.91 -9.13
N HIS A 22 13.00 -0.33 -9.02
CA HIS A 22 14.03 -0.44 -10.06
C HIS A 22 15.05 -1.57 -9.81
N SER A 23 14.84 -2.36 -8.74
CA SER A 23 15.81 -3.35 -8.26
C SER A 23 15.41 -4.81 -8.56
N ALA A 24 14.57 -5.04 -9.58
CA ALA A 24 14.12 -6.38 -9.98
C ALA A 24 15.31 -7.36 -10.11
N GLY A 25 15.18 -8.53 -9.46
CA GLY A 25 16.29 -9.42 -9.15
C GLY A 25 16.89 -10.10 -10.38
N ALA A 26 18.22 -10.08 -10.48
CA ALA A 26 18.96 -10.87 -11.47
C ALA A 26 19.13 -12.34 -11.02
N ASP A 27 18.99 -12.60 -9.72
CA ASP A 27 19.07 -13.90 -9.05
C ASP A 27 18.14 -13.95 -7.82
N ASP A 28 18.04 -15.14 -7.21
CA ASP A 28 17.13 -15.40 -6.09
C ASP A 28 17.47 -14.56 -4.84
N GLU A 29 18.76 -14.30 -4.55
CA GLU A 29 19.18 -13.50 -3.40
C GLU A 29 18.74 -12.04 -3.54
N MET A 30 18.86 -11.49 -4.76
CA MET A 30 18.42 -10.13 -5.05
C MET A 30 16.89 -10.00 -5.01
N THR A 31 16.16 -11.05 -5.40
CA THR A 31 14.70 -11.12 -5.28
C THR A 31 14.26 -11.14 -3.82
N GLU A 32 14.87 -11.96 -2.97
CA GLU A 32 14.59 -12.00 -1.52
C GLU A 32 14.88 -10.65 -0.85
N TYR A 33 16.02 -10.04 -1.19
CA TYR A 33 16.36 -8.69 -0.71
C TYR A 33 15.32 -7.65 -1.11
N THR A 34 14.89 -7.67 -2.37
CA THR A 34 13.91 -6.73 -2.91
C THR A 34 12.55 -6.90 -2.22
N ASN A 35 12.10 -8.14 -2.00
CA ASN A 35 10.88 -8.42 -1.26
C ASN A 35 10.96 -7.96 0.21
N SER A 36 12.08 -8.21 0.88
CA SER A 36 12.32 -7.73 2.25
C SER A 36 12.28 -6.21 2.35
N LEU A 37 12.90 -5.50 1.40
CA LEU A 37 12.86 -4.05 1.30
C LEU A 37 11.43 -3.54 1.05
N ARG A 38 10.71 -4.13 0.10
CA ARG A 38 9.30 -3.80 -0.20
C ARG A 38 8.42 -4.00 1.03
N ASN A 39 8.55 -5.12 1.73
CA ASN A 39 7.78 -5.38 2.95
C ASN A 39 8.05 -4.33 4.03
N GLY A 40 9.32 -3.98 4.28
CA GLY A 40 9.67 -2.95 5.26
C GLY A 40 9.09 -1.57 4.93
N ILE A 41 9.06 -1.19 3.64
CA ILE A 41 8.44 0.07 3.18
C ILE A 41 6.92 0.03 3.38
N LEU A 42 6.27 -1.08 3.02
CA LEU A 42 4.83 -1.27 3.16
C LEU A 42 4.39 -1.25 4.63
N GLU A 43 5.11 -1.94 5.52
CA GLU A 43 4.86 -1.91 6.97
C GLU A 43 5.02 -0.51 7.54
N ALA A 44 6.01 0.26 7.07
CA ALA A 44 6.18 1.65 7.47
C ALA A 44 5.00 2.53 7.03
N TYR A 45 4.50 2.36 5.79
CA TYR A 45 3.29 3.07 5.34
C TYR A 45 2.07 2.70 6.18
N SER A 46 1.85 1.40 6.42
CA SER A 46 0.74 0.90 7.26
C SER A 46 0.79 1.51 8.66
N GLY A 47 1.97 1.50 9.31
CA GLY A 47 2.16 2.09 10.63
C GLY A 47 1.90 3.61 10.66
N ILE A 48 2.26 4.34 9.60
CA ILE A 48 1.95 5.78 9.48
C ILE A 48 0.45 5.99 9.34
N PHE A 49 -0.23 5.28 8.44
CA PHE A 49 -1.67 5.41 8.26
C PHE A 49 -2.44 5.12 9.54
N GLN A 50 -2.11 4.02 10.21
CA GLN A 50 -2.72 3.66 11.50
C GLN A 50 -2.42 4.69 12.59
N GLY A 51 -1.21 5.26 12.62
CA GLY A 51 -0.83 6.32 13.55
C GLY A 51 -1.56 7.65 13.33
N PHE A 52 -1.95 7.95 12.09
CA PHE A 52 -2.74 9.14 11.74
C PHE A 52 -4.26 8.90 11.78
N LYS A 53 -4.71 7.65 11.88
CA LYS A 53 -6.14 7.32 11.91
C LYS A 53 -6.86 8.10 13.01
N ASN A 54 -8.01 8.69 12.67
CA ASN A 54 -8.81 9.57 13.54
C ASN A 54 -8.10 10.87 13.99
N SER A 55 -6.91 11.18 13.50
CA SER A 55 -6.26 12.46 13.72
C SER A 55 -6.89 13.54 12.84
N ALA A 56 -6.98 14.77 13.34
CA ALA A 56 -7.33 15.94 12.52
C ALA A 56 -6.27 16.25 11.43
N LYS A 57 -5.13 15.53 11.43
CA LYS A 57 -3.99 15.75 10.55
C LYS A 57 -3.86 14.73 9.40
N THR A 58 -4.84 13.85 9.19
CA THR A 58 -4.85 12.90 8.04
C THR A 58 -4.66 13.61 6.70
N GLN A 59 -5.14 14.86 6.58
CA GLN A 59 -4.97 15.69 5.39
C GLN A 59 -3.50 15.91 4.99
N LEU A 60 -2.55 15.80 5.92
CA LEU A 60 -1.11 15.93 5.63
C LEU A 60 -0.58 14.78 4.78
N LEU A 61 -1.28 13.64 4.75
CA LEU A 61 -0.89 12.46 3.98
C LEU A 61 -1.45 12.46 2.55
N ILE A 62 -2.47 13.27 2.26
CA ILE A 62 -3.13 13.34 0.94
C ILE A 62 -2.13 13.53 -0.22
N PRO A 63 -1.12 14.42 -0.12
CA PRO A 63 -0.17 14.63 -1.22
C PRO A 63 0.65 13.39 -1.60
N PHE A 64 0.78 12.40 -0.71
CA PHE A 64 1.56 11.17 -0.96
C PHE A 64 0.71 10.03 -1.52
N ALA A 65 -0.63 10.13 -1.46
CA ALA A 65 -1.51 9.06 -1.89
C ALA A 65 -1.29 8.61 -3.36
N PRO A 66 -1.09 9.52 -4.34
CA PRO A 66 -0.81 9.10 -5.71
C PRO A 66 0.48 8.27 -5.85
N HIS A 67 1.55 8.65 -5.14
CA HIS A 67 2.81 7.92 -5.18
C HIS A 67 2.72 6.55 -4.52
N ILE A 68 1.95 6.43 -3.44
CA ILE A 68 1.72 5.14 -2.77
C ILE A 68 0.91 4.20 -3.66
N LEU A 69 -0.15 4.70 -4.32
CA LEU A 69 -0.90 3.91 -5.31
C LEU A 69 -0.01 3.48 -6.47
N GLN A 70 0.82 4.38 -6.99
CA GLN A 70 1.78 4.06 -8.05
C GLN A 70 2.75 2.96 -7.63
N PHE A 71 3.22 2.96 -6.38
CA PHE A 71 4.10 1.92 -5.86
C PHE A 71 3.40 0.56 -5.73
N LEU A 72 2.16 0.55 -5.23
CA LEU A 72 1.35 -0.68 -5.17
C LEU A 72 1.08 -1.23 -6.57
N ASP A 73 0.76 -0.34 -7.52
CA ASP A 73 0.55 -0.68 -8.92
C ASP A 73 1.82 -1.27 -9.56
N SER A 74 3.00 -0.70 -9.29
CA SER A 74 4.27 -1.22 -9.84
C SER A 74 4.59 -2.62 -9.32
N ILE A 75 4.45 -2.85 -8.00
CA ILE A 75 4.70 -4.17 -7.40
C ILE A 75 3.74 -5.21 -8.01
N TYR A 76 2.46 -4.84 -8.16
CA TYR A 76 1.45 -5.74 -8.71
C TYR A 76 1.64 -6.04 -10.20
N MET A 77 2.00 -5.05 -11.01
CA MET A 77 2.20 -5.22 -12.45
C MET A 77 3.43 -6.05 -12.80
N GLU A 78 4.50 -5.96 -12.01
CA GLU A 78 5.71 -6.77 -12.20
C GLU A 78 5.49 -8.24 -11.87
N LYS A 79 4.47 -8.56 -11.05
CA LYS A 79 4.19 -9.92 -10.54
C LYS A 79 5.38 -10.57 -9.83
N ASP A 80 6.30 -9.74 -9.34
CA ASP A 80 7.53 -10.13 -8.66
C ASP A 80 7.39 -9.84 -7.17
N MET A 81 6.45 -10.52 -6.51
CA MET A 81 6.25 -10.40 -5.07
C MET A 81 5.92 -11.74 -4.44
N ASP A 82 6.43 -11.96 -3.23
CA ASP A 82 6.04 -13.11 -2.42
C ASP A 82 4.68 -12.88 -1.72
N GLU A 83 4.17 -13.93 -1.09
CA GLU A 83 2.90 -13.91 -0.36
C GLU A 83 2.88 -12.89 0.78
N VAL A 84 4.04 -12.63 1.42
CA VAL A 84 4.16 -11.67 2.52
C VAL A 84 3.99 -10.25 1.99
N VAL A 85 4.72 -9.88 0.95
CA VAL A 85 4.61 -8.59 0.27
C VAL A 85 3.21 -8.40 -0.29
N MET A 86 2.63 -9.43 -0.90
CA MET A 86 1.25 -9.40 -1.42
C MET A 86 0.23 -9.06 -0.32
N LYS A 87 0.30 -9.77 0.82
CA LYS A 87 -0.55 -9.51 1.99
C LYS A 87 -0.37 -8.08 2.53
N THR A 88 0.87 -7.64 2.70
CA THR A 88 1.16 -6.32 3.26
C THR A 88 0.74 -5.22 2.29
N ALA A 89 0.94 -5.40 0.98
CA ALA A 89 0.55 -4.44 -0.05
C ALA A 89 -0.97 -4.25 -0.12
N ILE A 90 -1.76 -5.34 -0.10
CA ILE A 90 -3.22 -5.21 -0.08
C ILE A 90 -3.72 -4.59 1.23
N GLY A 91 -3.04 -4.85 2.35
CA GLY A 91 -3.24 -4.15 3.61
C GLY A 91 -2.99 -2.65 3.51
N VAL A 92 -1.88 -2.22 2.88
CA VAL A 92 -1.60 -0.79 2.69
C VAL A 92 -2.66 -0.11 1.81
N LEU A 93 -3.18 -0.78 0.79
CA LEU A 93 -4.29 -0.24 -0.03
C LEU A 93 -5.54 0.03 0.82
N GLY A 94 -5.88 -0.91 1.70
CA GLY A 94 -6.99 -0.74 2.64
C GLY A 94 -6.72 0.35 3.69
N ASP A 95 -5.49 0.46 4.22
CA ASP A 95 -5.11 1.46 5.22
C ASP A 95 -5.19 2.87 4.63
N LEU A 96 -4.75 3.02 3.38
CA LEU A 96 -4.86 4.26 2.61
C LEU A 96 -6.33 4.67 2.46
N ALA A 97 -7.19 3.73 2.04
CA ALA A 97 -8.62 3.96 1.87
C ALA A 97 -9.32 4.30 3.20
N ASP A 98 -9.01 3.58 4.27
CA ASP A 98 -9.60 3.79 5.60
C ASP A 98 -9.16 5.12 6.23
N THR A 99 -7.92 5.53 5.99
CA THR A 99 -7.34 6.74 6.58
C THR A 99 -7.74 8.02 5.84
N LEU A 100 -7.79 7.98 4.51
CA LEU A 100 -8.03 9.17 3.67
C LEU A 100 -9.45 9.26 3.11
N GLY A 101 -10.21 8.17 3.14
CA GLY A 101 -11.61 8.14 2.75
C GLY A 101 -11.85 8.67 1.33
N SER A 102 -12.83 9.58 1.18
CA SER A 102 -13.25 10.11 -0.12
C SER A 102 -12.14 10.86 -0.88
N HIS A 103 -11.07 11.32 -0.21
CA HIS A 103 -9.92 11.96 -0.88
C HIS A 103 -9.19 10.99 -1.83
N VAL A 104 -9.25 9.68 -1.57
CA VAL A 104 -8.62 8.65 -2.40
C VAL A 104 -9.62 7.68 -3.02
N GLY A 105 -10.87 7.65 -2.56
CA GLY A 105 -11.91 6.76 -3.08
C GLY A 105 -12.05 6.84 -4.60
N GLY A 106 -12.12 8.05 -5.16
CA GLY A 106 -12.20 8.26 -6.61
C GLY A 106 -10.96 7.77 -7.37
N LEU A 107 -9.76 7.95 -6.80
CA LEU A 107 -8.50 7.48 -7.41
C LEU A 107 -8.45 5.95 -7.45
N ILE A 108 -8.76 5.30 -6.33
CA ILE A 108 -8.81 3.83 -6.24
C ILE A 108 -9.90 3.27 -7.16
N GLN A 109 -11.07 3.93 -7.24
CA GLN A 109 -12.15 3.51 -8.12
C GLN A 109 -11.80 3.64 -9.61
N GLN A 110 -10.91 4.55 -9.99
CA GLN A 110 -10.48 4.72 -11.39
C GLN A 110 -9.31 3.79 -11.76
N SER A 111 -8.51 3.37 -10.78
CA SER A 111 -7.40 2.44 -11.00
C SER A 111 -7.91 1.03 -11.36
N VAL A 112 -7.52 0.55 -12.53
CA VAL A 112 -7.81 -0.82 -12.99
C VAL A 112 -6.94 -1.82 -12.23
N SER A 113 -5.65 -1.55 -12.10
CA SER A 113 -4.68 -2.37 -11.38
C SER A 113 -5.07 -2.59 -9.92
N SER A 114 -5.53 -1.55 -9.20
CA SER A 114 -5.99 -1.69 -7.83
C SER A 114 -7.19 -2.64 -7.69
N LYS A 115 -8.11 -2.65 -8.67
CA LYS A 115 -9.26 -3.57 -8.67
C LYS A 115 -8.87 -5.00 -8.98
N GLU A 116 -8.00 -5.19 -9.97
CA GLU A 116 -7.48 -6.50 -10.34
C GLU A 116 -6.68 -7.09 -9.18
N PHE A 117 -5.81 -6.28 -8.56
CA PHE A 117 -5.03 -6.69 -7.39
C PHE A 117 -5.94 -7.13 -6.23
N LEU A 118 -6.95 -6.33 -5.89
CA LEU A 118 -7.92 -6.70 -4.86
C LEU A 118 -8.64 -8.02 -5.18
N ASN A 119 -9.08 -8.21 -6.42
CA ASN A 119 -9.79 -9.42 -6.82
C ASN A 119 -8.89 -10.66 -6.79
N GLU A 120 -7.61 -10.51 -7.14
CA GLU A 120 -6.62 -11.58 -7.06
C GLU A 120 -6.41 -11.99 -5.60
N CYS A 121 -6.19 -11.03 -4.70
CA CYS A 121 -6.05 -11.32 -3.27
C CYS A 121 -7.32 -11.95 -2.66
N LEU A 122 -8.52 -11.51 -3.06
CA LEU A 122 -9.79 -12.11 -2.62
C LEU A 122 -9.98 -13.55 -3.10
N SER A 123 -9.32 -13.92 -4.20
CA SER A 123 -9.36 -15.26 -4.79
C SER A 123 -8.20 -16.14 -4.34
N SER A 124 -7.29 -15.63 -3.49
CA SER A 124 -6.14 -16.37 -2.98
C SER A 124 -6.57 -17.61 -2.18
N GLU A 125 -5.78 -18.68 -2.30
CA GLU A 125 -5.89 -19.87 -1.45
C GLU A 125 -5.28 -19.63 -0.06
N ASP A 126 -4.40 -18.64 0.08
CA ASP A 126 -3.88 -18.21 1.37
C ASP A 126 -4.97 -17.41 2.13
N HIS A 127 -5.44 -17.99 3.23
CA HIS A 127 -6.44 -17.40 4.10
C HIS A 127 -6.04 -16.02 4.65
N THR A 128 -4.76 -15.79 4.93
CA THR A 128 -4.26 -14.53 5.49
C THR A 128 -4.25 -13.40 4.46
N ILE A 129 -3.89 -13.69 3.21
CA ILE A 129 -4.00 -12.75 2.09
C ILE A 129 -5.47 -12.41 1.85
N LYS A 130 -6.32 -13.43 1.82
CA LYS A 130 -7.75 -13.27 1.60
C LYS A 130 -8.42 -12.42 2.69
N GLU A 131 -8.09 -12.67 3.96
CA GLU A 131 -8.60 -11.88 5.09
C GLU A 131 -8.18 -10.41 4.99
N ALA A 132 -6.91 -10.13 4.66
CA ALA A 132 -6.43 -8.78 4.44
C ALA A 132 -7.17 -8.08 3.27
N ALA A 133 -7.44 -8.82 2.19
CA ALA A 133 -8.18 -8.34 1.04
C ALA A 133 -9.66 -8.05 1.34
N GLU A 134 -10.32 -8.90 2.12
CA GLU A 134 -11.70 -8.68 2.58
C GLU A 134 -11.81 -7.40 3.41
N TRP A 135 -10.86 -7.18 4.31
CA TRP A 135 -10.77 -5.93 5.05
C TRP A 135 -10.53 -4.72 4.14
N ALA A 136 -9.59 -4.81 3.20
CA ALA A 136 -9.30 -3.74 2.25
C ALA A 136 -10.52 -3.40 1.40
N LYS A 137 -11.25 -4.41 0.92
CA LYS A 137 -12.52 -4.25 0.19
C LYS A 137 -13.53 -3.45 1.01
N HIS A 138 -13.68 -3.74 2.30
CA HIS A 138 -14.58 -2.99 3.16
C HIS A 138 -14.15 -1.52 3.33
N ALA A 139 -12.85 -1.26 3.52
CA ALA A 139 -12.31 0.09 3.61
C ALA A 139 -12.52 0.89 2.31
N ILE A 140 -12.19 0.30 1.17
CA ILE A 140 -12.35 0.89 -0.17
C ILE A 140 -13.82 1.20 -0.46
N THR A 141 -14.73 0.27 -0.13
CA THR A 141 -16.18 0.48 -0.33
C THR A 141 -16.67 1.68 0.46
N ARG A 142 -16.21 1.86 1.72
CA ARG A 142 -16.54 3.05 2.52
C ARG A 142 -15.95 4.32 1.89
N ALA A 143 -14.70 4.29 1.44
CA ALA A 143 -14.04 5.43 0.82
C ALA A 143 -14.72 5.92 -0.46
N ILE A 144 -15.36 5.02 -1.24
CA ILE A 144 -16.06 5.33 -2.48
C ILE A 144 -17.49 5.83 -2.24
N SER A 145 -18.14 5.38 -1.15
CA SER A 145 -19.57 5.63 -0.91
C SER A 145 -19.88 7.00 -0.27
N VAL A 146 -18.86 7.84 -0.05
CA VAL A 146 -18.94 9.16 0.61
C VAL A 146 -18.74 10.25 -0.42
#